data_AF-A0A6P2C0D0-F1
#
_entry.id   AF-A0A6P2C0D0-F1
#
_cell.length_a   1.000
_cell.length_b   1.000
_cell.length_c   1.000
_cell.angle_alpha   90.00
_cell.angle_beta   90.00
_cell.angle_gamma   90.00
#
_symmetry.space_group_name_H-M   'P 1'
#
loop_
_entity.id
_entity.type
_entity.pdbx_description
1 polymer ?
#
loop_
_entity_poly.entity_id
_entity_poly.type
_entity_poly.pdbx_seq_one_letter_code
_entity_poly.pdbx_strand_id
1 'polypeptide(L)'
;MRRNLSFLRVTSLAIAPMLLGATAWAVGSVQVGSTLRTLIAHWNGRVWRRVPAPDPKYGAINAVTATSANNAWAVGLDQDHIGFTDIVIEHWAGQRWRPVNSPLQEGLLDAVAATSAGHALAVGTPQQLGTSLIITWNGKAWH
;
A
#
# COMPACT_ATOMS: atom_id res chain seq x y z
N MET A 1 -33.34 8.34 -7.93
CA MET A 1 -31.89 8.38 -8.23
C MET A 1 -31.19 7.33 -7.39
N ARG A 2 -30.63 6.27 -7.99
CA ARG A 2 -29.89 5.24 -7.26
C ARG A 2 -28.53 5.82 -6.84
N ARG A 3 -28.28 5.91 -5.54
CA ARG A 3 -26.94 6.22 -4.99
C ARG A 3 -26.02 5.07 -5.41
N ASN A 4 -25.02 5.38 -6.21
CA ASN A 4 -23.96 4.46 -6.61
C ASN A 4 -23.17 4.09 -5.35
N LEU A 5 -23.46 2.93 -4.75
CA LEU A 5 -22.79 2.42 -3.56
C LEU A 5 -21.40 1.94 -3.98
N SER A 6 -20.43 2.85 -4.00
CA SER A 6 -19.02 2.48 -4.00
C SER A 6 -18.70 1.92 -2.62
N PHE A 7 -18.59 0.60 -2.52
CA PHE A 7 -18.16 -0.05 -1.29
C PHE A 7 -16.67 0.25 -1.07
N LEU A 8 -16.36 0.88 0.05
CA LEU A 8 -14.98 1.07 0.51
C LEU A 8 -14.57 -0.17 1.28
N ARG A 9 -13.46 -0.78 0.88
CA ARG A 9 -12.85 -1.88 1.63
C ARG A 9 -11.53 -1.38 2.19
N VAL A 10 -11.42 -1.34 3.52
CA VAL A 10 -10.16 -1.15 4.22
C VAL A 10 -9.64 -2.53 4.60
N THR A 11 -8.40 -2.84 4.21
CA THR A 11 -7.75 -4.13 4.46
C THR A 11 -6.66 -4.04 5.52
N SER A 12 -6.04 -2.86 5.69
CA SER A 12 -4.95 -2.68 6.66
C SER A 12 -4.92 -1.26 7.24
N LEU A 13 -4.40 -1.15 8.46
CA LEU A 13 -4.28 0.06 9.25
C LEU A 13 -2.88 0.10 9.89
N ALA A 14 -2.21 1.25 9.79
CA ALA A 14 -0.95 1.53 10.48
C ALA A 14 -1.02 2.85 11.24
N ILE A 15 -0.40 2.89 12.42
CA ILE A 15 -0.27 4.10 13.23
C ILE A 15 1.19 4.54 13.21
N ALA A 16 1.43 5.81 12.92
CA ALA A 16 2.72 6.45 13.09
C ALA A 16 2.75 7.17 14.45
N PRO A 17 3.54 6.69 15.43
CA PRO A 17 3.69 7.38 16.70
C PRO A 17 4.38 8.74 16.49
N MET A 18 3.86 9.81 17.10
CA MET A 18 4.55 11.11 17.22
C MET A 18 4.40 11.69 18.62
N LEU A 19 5.35 12.55 19.00
CA LEU A 19 5.39 13.26 20.29
C LEU A 19 4.20 14.19 20.58
N LEU A 20 3.43 14.59 19.56
CA LEU A 20 2.34 15.58 19.67
C LEU A 20 0.97 15.07 19.15
N GLY A 21 0.83 13.78 18.90
CA GLY A 21 -0.39 13.15 18.42
C GLY A 21 -0.13 12.09 17.34
N ALA A 22 -0.95 11.05 17.28
CA ALA A 22 -0.76 9.98 16.31
C ALA A 22 -1.38 10.33 14.95
N THR A 23 -0.62 10.13 13.87
CA THR A 23 -1.18 10.02 12.52
C THR A 23 -1.34 8.54 12.18
N ALA A 24 -2.25 8.24 11.26
CA ALA A 24 -2.49 6.85 10.85
C ALA A 24 -2.80 6.76 9.36
N TRP A 25 -2.53 5.60 8.78
CA TRP A 25 -2.79 5.27 7.40
C TRP A 25 -3.73 4.07 7.34
N ALA A 26 -4.76 4.17 6.51
CA ALA A 26 -5.65 3.07 6.17
C ALA A 26 -5.57 2.84 4.66
N VAL A 27 -5.45 1.58 4.26
CA VAL A 27 -5.32 1.19 2.85
C VAL A 27 -6.31 0.10 2.48
N GLY A 28 -6.54 -0.02 1.18
CA GLY A 28 -7.40 -1.06 0.62
C GLY A 28 -7.82 -0.71 -0.81
N SER A 29 -9.10 -0.89 -1.10
CA SER A 29 -9.66 -0.63 -2.41
C SER A 29 -11.08 -0.04 -2.36
N VAL A 30 -11.47 0.57 -3.47
CA VAL A 30 -12.83 1.05 -3.73
C VAL A 30 -13.32 0.49 -5.05
N GLN A 31 -14.53 -0.04 -5.06
CA GLN A 31 -15.17 -0.49 -6.30
C GLN A 31 -15.71 0.71 -7.08
N VAL A 32 -15.24 0.89 -8.32
CA VAL A 32 -15.69 1.90 -9.28
C VAL A 32 -16.14 1.18 -10.57
N GLY A 33 -17.45 1.01 -10.74
CA GLY A 33 -17.99 0.17 -11.81
C GLY A 33 -17.61 -1.29 -11.61
N SER A 34 -17.06 -1.94 -12.65
CA SER A 34 -16.53 -3.31 -12.57
C SER A 34 -15.08 -3.38 -12.07
N THR A 35 -14.48 -2.26 -11.68
CA THR A 35 -13.05 -2.21 -11.35
C THR A 35 -12.78 -1.88 -9.88
N LEU A 36 -11.75 -2.52 -9.31
CA LEU A 36 -11.13 -2.13 -8.05
C LEU A 36 -10.07 -1.04 -8.28
N ARG A 37 -10.16 0.04 -7.51
CA ARG A 37 -9.18 1.12 -7.46
C ARG A 37 -8.54 1.18 -6.09
N THR A 38 -7.26 1.52 -6.05
CA THR A 38 -6.53 1.73 -4.81
C THR A 38 -7.18 2.78 -3.91
N LEU A 39 -7.27 2.49 -2.62
CA LEU A 39 -7.66 3.42 -1.58
C LEU A 39 -6.50 3.63 -0.61
N ILE A 40 -6.12 4.89 -0.42
CA ILE A 40 -5.25 5.31 0.68
C ILE A 40 -5.94 6.46 1.43
N ALA A 41 -6.07 6.32 2.75
CA ALA A 41 -6.62 7.32 3.62
C ALA A 41 -5.65 7.65 4.77
N HIS A 42 -5.60 8.93 5.13
CA HIS A 42 -4.75 9.45 6.18
C HIS A 42 -5.58 10.06 7.30
N TRP A 43 -5.24 9.72 8.54
CA TRP A 43 -5.74 10.34 9.75
C TRP A 43 -4.77 11.42 10.22
N ASN A 44 -5.25 12.65 10.31
CA ASN A 44 -4.45 13.79 10.75
C ASN A 44 -4.55 14.08 12.26
N GLY A 45 -5.03 13.12 13.07
CA GLY A 45 -5.34 13.34 14.48
C GLY A 45 -6.79 13.74 14.76
N ARG A 46 -7.58 14.11 13.73
CA ARG A 46 -8.97 14.56 13.88
C ARG A 46 -9.95 13.99 12.87
N VAL A 47 -9.53 13.87 11.61
CA VAL A 47 -10.38 13.40 10.52
C VAL A 47 -9.59 12.51 9.56
N TRP A 48 -10.28 11.51 9.01
CA TRP A 48 -9.78 10.72 7.90
C TRP A 48 -9.99 11.48 6.60
N ARG A 49 -8.98 11.50 5.73
CA ARG A 49 -9.07 12.04 4.37
C ARG A 49 -8.43 11.08 3.39
N ARG A 50 -9.06 10.89 2.23
CA ARG A 50 -8.40 10.18 1.13
C ARG A 50 -7.22 11.00 0.63
N VAL A 51 -6.12 10.32 0.33
CA VAL A 51 -4.91 10.92 -0.22
C VAL A 51 -4.68 10.28 -1.59
N PRO A 52 -4.19 11.04 -2.59
CA PRO A 52 -3.84 10.46 -3.88
C PRO A 52 -2.82 9.33 -3.71
N ALA A 53 -3.17 8.14 -4.21
CA ALA A 53 -2.19 7.12 -4.52
C ALA A 53 -1.59 7.45 -5.89
N PRO A 54 -0.26 7.31 -6.10
CA PRO A 54 0.26 7.15 -7.45
C PRO A 54 -0.44 5.91 -8.02
N ASP A 55 -1.08 6.08 -9.18
CA ASP A 55 -2.26 5.32 -9.59
C ASP A 55 -1.88 4.02 -10.32
N PRO A 56 -1.97 2.82 -9.68
CA PRO A 56 -2.23 1.59 -10.40
C PRO A 56 -3.69 1.64 -10.85
N LYS A 57 -3.90 1.61 -12.18
CA LYS A 57 -5.22 1.81 -12.78
C LYS A 57 -6.22 0.75 -12.28
N TYR A 58 -5.77 -0.40 -11.75
CA TYR A 58 -6.61 -1.55 -11.42
C TYR A 58 -6.07 -2.29 -10.18
N GLY A 59 -5.97 -1.66 -9.03
CA GLY A 59 -5.22 -2.24 -7.90
C GLY A 59 -5.96 -2.34 -6.57
N ALA A 60 -5.27 -3.01 -5.64
CA ALA A 60 -5.53 -2.97 -4.22
C ALA A 60 -4.21 -2.84 -3.45
N ILE A 61 -4.20 -1.97 -2.44
CA ILE A 61 -3.11 -1.95 -1.45
C ILE A 61 -3.55 -2.84 -0.29
N ASN A 62 -2.83 -3.93 -0.08
CA ASN A 62 -3.20 -4.96 0.90
C ASN A 62 -2.75 -4.57 2.31
N ALA A 63 -1.54 -4.04 2.44
CA ALA A 63 -0.95 -3.72 3.73
C ALA A 63 -0.25 -2.37 3.76
N VAL A 64 -0.21 -1.76 4.94
CA VAL A 64 0.54 -0.53 5.22
C VAL A 64 1.26 -0.65 6.56
N THR A 65 2.43 -0.04 6.66
CA THR A 65 3.18 0.15 7.91
C THR A 65 3.72 1.57 7.96
N ALA A 66 3.91 2.12 9.17
CA ALA A 66 4.46 3.45 9.35
C ALA A 66 5.38 3.48 10.58
N THR A 67 6.59 4.01 10.42
CA THR A 67 7.53 4.19 11.54
C THR A 67 7.58 5.63 12.03
N SER A 68 7.08 6.57 11.22
CA SER A 68 6.91 7.99 11.57
C SER A 68 5.91 8.64 10.61
N ALA A 69 5.50 9.88 10.87
CA ALA A 69 4.62 10.58 9.94
C ALA A 69 5.25 10.88 8.57
N ASN A 70 6.57 10.72 8.45
CA ASN A 70 7.32 10.96 7.22
C ASN A 70 7.93 9.67 6.65
N ASN A 71 7.59 8.51 7.22
CA ASN A 71 8.05 7.22 6.72
C ASN A 71 6.95 6.17 6.90
N ALA A 72 6.28 5.87 5.80
CA ALA A 72 5.34 4.77 5.70
C ALA A 72 5.54 4.00 4.39
N TRP A 73 5.25 2.70 4.44
CA TRP A 73 5.30 1.79 3.30
C TRP A 73 3.95 1.15 3.11
N ALA A 74 3.50 1.07 1.86
CA ALA A 74 2.28 0.40 1.46
C ALA A 74 2.60 -0.61 0.36
N VAL A 75 1.99 -1.79 0.43
CA VAL A 75 2.24 -2.87 -0.52
C VAL A 75 0.95 -3.53 -0.96
N GLY A 76 0.95 -4.06 -2.17
CA GLY A 76 -0.22 -4.72 -2.73
C GLY A 76 0.01 -5.20 -4.16
N LEU A 77 -1.02 -5.01 -4.99
CA LEU A 77 -1.04 -5.44 -6.37
C LEU A 77 -1.75 -4.44 -7.29
N ASP A 78 -1.35 -4.46 -8.57
CA ASP A 78 -2.09 -3.92 -9.71
C ASP A 78 -2.47 -5.08 -10.64
N GLN A 79 -3.69 -5.10 -11.13
CA GLN A 79 -4.12 -6.03 -12.17
C GLN A 79 -4.06 -5.34 -13.52
N ASP A 80 -3.13 -5.73 -14.36
CA ASP A 80 -3.12 -5.16 -15.70
C ASP A 80 -4.34 -5.64 -16.53
N HIS A 81 -4.51 -5.03 -17.71
CA HIS A 81 -5.62 -5.35 -18.61
C HIS A 81 -5.56 -6.75 -19.23
N ILE A 82 -4.45 -7.48 -19.05
CA ILE A 82 -4.19 -8.79 -19.64
C ILE A 82 -4.14 -9.91 -18.60
N GLY A 83 -4.47 -9.60 -17.34
CA GLY A 83 -4.65 -10.56 -16.25
C GLY A 83 -3.37 -10.86 -15.45
N PHE A 84 -2.28 -10.14 -15.71
CA PHE A 84 -1.10 -10.21 -14.84
C PHE A 84 -1.30 -9.38 -13.58
N THR A 85 -0.68 -9.84 -12.51
CA THR A 85 -0.70 -9.18 -11.22
C THR A 85 0.69 -8.62 -10.99
N ASP A 86 0.83 -7.30 -11.04
CA ASP A 86 2.09 -6.61 -10.78
C ASP A 86 2.22 -6.26 -9.30
N ILE A 87 3.43 -6.39 -8.77
CA ILE A 87 3.73 -5.99 -7.39
C ILE A 87 3.70 -4.46 -7.28
N VAL A 88 2.92 -3.97 -6.32
CA VAL A 88 2.89 -2.55 -5.97
C VAL A 88 3.63 -2.32 -4.65
N ILE A 89 4.60 -1.41 -4.66
CA ILE A 89 5.29 -0.89 -3.48
C ILE A 89 5.24 0.63 -3.53
N GLU A 90 4.73 1.22 -2.46
CA GLU A 90 4.54 2.65 -2.32
C GLU A 90 5.24 3.18 -1.08
N HIS A 91 5.95 4.30 -1.21
CA HIS A 91 6.65 4.95 -0.12
C HIS A 91 6.12 6.34 0.16
N TRP A 92 5.82 6.62 1.42
CA TRP A 92 5.49 7.94 1.91
C TRP A 92 6.70 8.60 2.57
N ALA A 93 7.16 9.69 1.96
CA ALA A 93 8.27 10.52 2.45
C ALA A 93 7.81 11.88 3.00
N GLY A 94 6.60 11.97 3.58
CA GLY A 94 6.08 13.17 4.25
C GLY A 94 5.22 14.12 3.40
N GLN A 95 5.13 13.92 2.08
CA GLN A 95 4.35 14.81 1.20
C GLN A 95 3.41 14.08 0.24
N ARG A 96 3.89 13.03 -0.40
CA ARG A 96 3.14 12.21 -1.34
C ARG A 96 3.65 10.78 -1.32
N TRP A 97 2.76 9.84 -1.61
CA TRP A 97 3.12 8.47 -1.94
C TRP A 97 3.87 8.45 -3.28
N ARG A 98 4.89 7.59 -3.37
CA ARG A 98 5.73 7.44 -4.56
C ARG A 98 5.95 5.95 -4.82
N PRO A 99 5.83 5.50 -6.08
CA PRO A 99 6.10 4.12 -6.42
C PRO A 99 7.59 3.83 -6.22
N VAL A 100 7.89 2.64 -5.72
CA VAL A 100 9.24 2.12 -5.56
C VAL A 100 9.33 0.79 -6.30
N ASN A 101 10.40 0.61 -7.07
CA ASN A 101 10.59 -0.61 -7.84
C ASN A 101 10.71 -1.82 -6.91
N SER A 102 9.94 -2.86 -7.23
CA SER A 102 10.13 -4.18 -6.69
C SER A 102 11.26 -4.90 -7.44
N PRO A 103 12.11 -5.69 -6.76
CA PRO A 103 13.08 -6.57 -7.43
C PRO A 103 12.40 -7.68 -8.25
N LEU A 104 11.10 -7.87 -8.04
CA LEU A 104 10.25 -8.81 -8.75
C LEU A 104 9.12 -8.08 -9.45
N GLN A 105 8.81 -8.48 -10.67
CA GLN A 105 7.84 -7.77 -11.50
C GLN A 105 6.42 -8.30 -11.26
N GLU A 106 6.25 -9.63 -11.15
CA GLU A 106 4.94 -10.28 -11.08
C GLU A 106 4.66 -10.90 -9.71
N GLY A 107 3.45 -10.71 -9.21
CA GLY A 107 2.94 -11.23 -7.94
C GLY A 107 2.16 -10.19 -7.16
N LEU A 108 1.91 -10.51 -5.90
CA LEU A 108 1.31 -9.60 -4.94
C LEU A 108 2.09 -9.63 -3.63
N LEU A 109 2.03 -8.52 -2.90
CA LEU A 109 2.47 -8.45 -1.51
C LEU A 109 1.25 -8.36 -0.59
N ASP A 110 1.22 -9.25 0.41
CA ASP A 110 0.12 -9.39 1.36
C ASP A 110 0.36 -8.60 2.63
N ALA A 111 1.61 -8.50 3.08
CA ALA A 111 1.96 -7.83 4.33
C ALA A 111 3.30 -7.08 4.23
N VAL A 112 3.43 -6.03 5.04
CA VAL A 112 4.66 -5.25 5.18
C VAL A 112 4.86 -4.87 6.65
N ALA A 113 6.11 -4.94 7.12
CA ALA A 113 6.53 -4.50 8.44
C ALA A 113 7.80 -3.66 8.32
N ALA A 114 7.93 -2.61 9.13
CA ALA A 114 9.11 -1.76 9.17
C ALA A 114 9.52 -1.48 10.61
N THR A 115 10.82 -1.53 10.88
CA THR A 115 11.40 -1.18 12.19
C THR A 115 12.06 0.19 12.18
N SER A 116 12.44 0.68 10.99
CA SER A 116 13.01 2.02 10.80
C SER A 116 12.84 2.49 9.35
N ALA A 117 13.32 3.70 9.04
CA ALA A 117 13.39 4.18 7.65
C ALA A 117 14.33 3.33 6.76
N GLY A 118 15.29 2.63 7.36
CA GLY A 118 16.27 1.80 6.64
C GLY A 118 15.97 0.31 6.64
N HIS A 119 14.94 -0.15 7.37
CA HIS A 119 14.68 -1.57 7.56
C HIS A 119 13.19 -1.86 7.48
N ALA A 120 12.80 -2.56 6.42
CA ALA A 120 11.45 -3.09 6.23
C ALA A 120 11.51 -4.46 5.54
N LEU A 121 10.43 -5.21 5.70
CA LEU A 121 10.23 -6.52 5.08
C LEU A 121 8.80 -6.57 4.55
N ALA A 122 8.65 -7.10 3.33
CA ALA A 122 7.34 -7.38 2.75
C ALA A 122 7.27 -8.84 2.33
N VAL A 123 6.10 -9.42 2.50
CA VAL A 123 5.84 -10.82 2.14
C VAL A 123 4.62 -10.92 1.25
N GLY A 124 4.60 -11.95 0.40
CA GLY A 124 3.47 -12.19 -0.49
C GLY A 124 3.59 -13.45 -1.31
N THR A 125 2.95 -13.45 -2.47
CA THR A 125 2.90 -14.60 -3.38
C THR A 125 3.29 -14.17 -4.79
N PRO A 126 4.29 -14.81 -5.42
CA PRO A 126 4.63 -14.52 -6.81
C PRO A 126 3.60 -15.18 -7.73
N GLN A 127 3.42 -14.62 -8.93
CA GLN A 127 2.40 -15.14 -9.85
C GLN A 127 2.74 -16.54 -10.40
N GLN A 128 4.03 -16.88 -10.55
CA GLN A 128 4.45 -18.08 -11.30
C GLN A 128 4.96 -19.27 -10.46
N LEU A 129 5.15 -19.17 -9.14
CA LEU A 129 5.74 -20.26 -8.34
C LEU A 129 5.15 -20.30 -6.92
N GLY A 130 4.59 -21.43 -6.48
CA GLY A 130 3.87 -21.61 -5.22
C GLY A 130 4.67 -21.50 -3.91
N THR A 131 5.72 -20.69 -3.87
CA THR A 131 6.50 -20.37 -2.66
C THR A 131 6.25 -18.93 -2.22
N SER A 132 6.18 -18.69 -0.91
CA SER A 132 6.09 -17.34 -0.35
C SER A 132 7.25 -16.47 -0.82
N LEU A 133 6.91 -15.25 -1.23
CA LEU A 133 7.87 -14.21 -1.50
C LEU A 133 8.21 -13.47 -0.21
N ILE A 134 9.50 -13.20 0.01
CA ILE A 134 9.97 -12.23 1.02
C ILE A 134 10.94 -11.29 0.30
N ILE A 135 10.69 -9.98 0.42
CA ILE A 135 11.62 -8.93 0.00
C ILE A 135 11.97 -8.04 1.18
N THR A 136 13.19 -7.51 1.17
CA THR A 136 13.76 -6.71 2.26
C THR A 136 14.23 -5.35 1.79
N TRP A 137 13.91 -4.31 2.56
CA TRP A 137 14.40 -2.96 2.35
C TRP A 137 15.60 -2.70 3.25
N ASN A 138 16.69 -2.21 2.66
CA ASN A 138 17.94 -1.89 3.36
C ASN A 138 18.25 -0.39 3.48
N GLY A 139 17.27 0.47 3.19
CA GLY A 139 17.45 1.93 3.16
C GLY A 139 17.80 2.50 1.79
N LYS A 140 18.01 1.64 0.79
CA LYS A 140 18.33 2.07 -0.59
C LYS A 140 17.47 1.37 -1.64
N ALA A 141 17.30 0.06 -1.53
CA ALA A 141 16.54 -0.74 -2.48
C ALA A 141 15.86 -1.92 -1.78
N TRP A 142 14.82 -2.46 -2.44
CA TRP A 142 14.20 -3.73 -2.09
C TRP A 142 14.99 -4.87 -2.75
N HIS A 143 15.22 -5.95 -1.99
CA HIS A 143 15.98 -7.14 -2.38
C HIS A 143 15.21 -8.42 -2.05
#